data_AF-V4JXF8-F1
#
_entry.id   AF-V4JXF8-F1
#
_cell.length_a   1.000
_cell.length_b   1.000
_cell.length_c   1.000
_cell.angle_alpha   90.00
_cell.angle_beta   90.00
_cell.angle_gamma   90.00
#
_symmetry.space_group_name_H-M   'P 1'
#
loop_
_entity.id
_entity.type
_entity.pdbx_description
1 polymer ?
#
loop_
_entity_poly.entity_id
_entity_poly.type
_entity_poly.pdbx_seq_one_letter_code
_entity_poly.pdbx_strand_id
1 'polypeptide(L)'
;MAPGQPVNVSVKVGGPYSSNCSLEAYVMSLEGVAASATMTYNSTLGLWEAELTAPSNASGVVYVEVRGECGGAAVRGLDEAFLGYFGSAVAPVPLYPYAPQLGMPVAVFPVSPMGNMSLSVAYNVTVLEYRPLNNTYGQVISVPAMGGNVTELHFNASPGYAVLWLRGPVYGFVPFFIGSSLQYYFMVLPQVFSQPGSAYPGGWVLIEGLPVPPVETLFIPSNEVSGAVFWAAAYGSNVTAELVAPNGTVLSEASLPMTYQGYYAGLLRVPQGLPPGYYLVALRSSYNSTGAGMDIEGYGVGMIYVAPELRASVQLFPSALPEGGGVEVMANITYPNGTPVRFGLFSATLLPAALTGLYENVSYSTEVPLQFSDGAWEAEAYLPGPSSIGNATYYEGSYGGEWAVVVTGEGAWGDQLPYSSAYAWLGRNVVYRGVNLTSGFETSGAVFEDVTIMYNGTISWSLMEGLVRVVSSRLTLSYVDSQGVIVAVNSNLTLRYSTASALILIDSRATLEYSDVREVIIGPGSNVSATLSRVGKVVNGTAWGALMNAISQAELLGLSGLESMRPQRAAPRAITTTPVQGVTETQQVAALREVRPGQGWTLTAAVALSLVALAVMIAALALTRRKS
;
A
#
# COMPACT_ATOMS: atom_id res chain seq x y z
N MET A 1 -9.89 38.49 -29.34
CA MET A 1 -10.66 39.76 -29.39
C MET A 1 -10.28 40.62 -28.20
N ALA A 2 -9.93 41.87 -28.43
CA ALA A 2 -9.65 42.81 -27.35
C ALA A 2 -10.96 43.40 -26.78
N PRO A 3 -11.08 43.59 -25.46
CA PRO A 3 -12.30 44.14 -24.85
C PRO A 3 -12.64 45.52 -25.39
N GLY A 4 -13.93 45.76 -25.66
CA GLY A 4 -14.44 47.04 -26.16
C GLY A 4 -14.07 47.38 -27.61
N GLN A 5 -13.37 46.49 -28.32
CA GLN A 5 -13.03 46.70 -29.73
C GLN A 5 -14.11 46.14 -30.66
N PRO A 6 -14.29 46.72 -31.86
CA PRO A 6 -15.16 46.15 -32.88
C PRO A 6 -14.60 44.81 -33.37
N VAL A 7 -15.51 43.90 -33.69
CA VAL A 7 -15.27 42.55 -34.19
C VAL A 7 -16.13 42.39 -35.43
N ASN A 8 -15.47 42.25 -36.57
CA ASN A 8 -16.16 41.97 -37.83
C ASN A 8 -16.38 40.46 -37.94
N VAL A 9 -17.65 40.07 -38.02
CA VAL A 9 -18.06 38.70 -38.29
C VAL A 9 -18.52 38.63 -39.73
N SER A 10 -17.89 37.74 -40.50
CA SER A 10 -18.27 37.48 -41.88
C SER A 10 -18.58 36.00 -42.05
N VAL A 11 -19.69 35.70 -42.74
CA VAL A 11 -20.12 34.33 -43.02
C VAL A 11 -20.46 34.18 -44.48
N LYS A 12 -19.95 33.09 -45.07
CA LYS A 12 -20.34 32.63 -46.39
C LYS A 12 -21.41 31.55 -46.26
N VAL A 13 -22.61 31.85 -46.72
CA VAL A 13 -23.69 30.86 -46.80
C VAL A 13 -23.61 30.15 -48.15
N GLY A 14 -23.55 28.82 -48.14
CA GLY A 14 -23.63 28.01 -49.36
C GLY A 14 -25.07 27.76 -49.80
N GLY A 15 -25.29 27.59 -51.11
CA GLY A 15 -26.58 27.15 -51.66
C GLY A 15 -27.37 28.22 -52.43
N PRO A 16 -28.52 27.84 -53.04
CA PRO A 16 -29.26 28.68 -53.99
C PRO A 16 -29.98 29.89 -53.36
N TYR A 17 -30.07 29.94 -52.03
CA TYR A 17 -30.73 31.02 -51.27
C TYR A 17 -29.74 31.85 -50.44
N SER A 18 -28.44 31.84 -50.80
CA SER A 18 -27.37 32.45 -50.01
C SER A 18 -27.50 33.96 -49.77
N SER A 19 -28.30 34.66 -50.59
CA SER A 19 -28.57 36.11 -50.46
C SER A 19 -29.94 36.44 -49.84
N ASN A 20 -30.77 35.44 -49.53
CA ASN A 20 -32.09 35.61 -48.93
C ASN A 20 -32.14 34.89 -47.57
N CYS A 21 -31.53 35.53 -46.58
CA CYS A 21 -31.44 35.02 -45.21
C CYS A 21 -31.82 36.09 -44.19
N SER A 22 -32.18 35.64 -42.99
CA SER A 22 -32.26 36.44 -41.77
C SER A 22 -31.26 35.85 -40.79
N LEU A 23 -30.11 36.49 -40.59
CA LEU A 23 -29.01 35.98 -39.77
C LEU A 23 -28.66 36.96 -38.65
N GLU A 24 -28.36 36.41 -37.47
CA GLU A 24 -27.77 37.13 -36.36
C GLU A 24 -26.45 36.48 -35.96
N ALA A 25 -25.46 37.32 -35.68
CA ALA A 25 -24.18 36.94 -35.10
C ALA A 25 -24.20 37.20 -33.59
N TYR A 26 -23.62 36.28 -32.83
CA TYR A 26 -23.57 36.28 -31.37
C TYR A 26 -22.14 36.00 -30.91
N VAL A 27 -21.70 36.69 -29.86
CA VAL A 27 -20.55 36.28 -29.06
C VAL A 27 -21.09 35.54 -27.83
N MET A 28 -20.84 34.24 -27.75
CA MET A 28 -21.31 33.34 -26.70
C MET A 28 -20.19 33.10 -25.70
N SER A 29 -20.41 33.43 -24.43
CA SER A 29 -19.55 33.04 -23.32
C SER A 29 -20.19 31.90 -22.52
N LEU A 30 -19.46 31.37 -21.53
CA LEU A 30 -20.01 30.43 -20.55
C LEU A 30 -21.13 31.04 -19.70
N GLU A 31 -21.21 32.37 -19.61
CA GLU A 31 -22.27 33.10 -18.91
C GLU A 31 -23.49 33.42 -19.81
N GLY A 32 -23.42 33.08 -21.12
CA GLY A 32 -24.50 33.29 -22.09
C GLY A 32 -24.12 34.20 -23.26
N VAL A 33 -25.12 34.84 -23.88
CA VAL A 33 -24.90 35.78 -25.00
C VAL A 33 -24.26 37.05 -24.45
N ALA A 34 -23.03 37.34 -24.86
CA ALA A 34 -22.29 38.51 -24.42
C ALA A 34 -22.48 39.73 -25.36
N ALA A 35 -22.69 39.49 -26.65
CA ALA A 35 -23.02 40.51 -27.65
C ALA A 35 -23.79 39.88 -28.83
N SER A 36 -24.60 40.66 -29.54
CA SER A 36 -25.31 40.22 -30.74
C SER A 36 -25.51 41.35 -31.75
N ALA A 37 -25.57 41.01 -33.05
CA ALA A 37 -25.86 41.94 -34.13
C ALA A 37 -26.52 41.22 -35.30
N THR A 38 -27.48 41.88 -35.93
CA THR A 38 -28.07 41.42 -37.19
C THR A 38 -27.04 41.55 -38.31
N MET A 39 -26.93 40.53 -39.16
CA MET A 39 -26.02 40.54 -40.30
C MET A 39 -26.67 41.16 -41.53
N THR A 40 -25.87 41.84 -42.35
CA THR A 40 -26.28 42.42 -43.64
C THR A 40 -25.55 41.75 -44.79
N TYR A 41 -26.25 41.50 -45.90
CA TYR A 41 -25.65 40.86 -47.07
C TYR A 41 -24.88 41.86 -47.92
N ASN A 42 -23.58 41.61 -48.09
CA ASN A 42 -22.72 42.34 -49.00
C ASN A 42 -22.67 41.63 -50.35
N SER A 43 -23.44 42.13 -51.32
CA SER A 43 -23.56 41.54 -52.66
C SER A 43 -22.27 41.61 -53.50
N THR A 44 -21.34 42.50 -53.16
CA THR A 44 -20.05 42.64 -53.87
C THR A 44 -19.08 41.54 -53.44
N LEU A 45 -19.06 41.21 -52.15
CA LEU A 45 -18.19 40.17 -51.57
C LEU A 45 -18.86 38.78 -51.53
N GLY A 46 -20.19 38.73 -51.64
CA GLY A 46 -20.96 37.50 -51.52
C GLY A 46 -20.97 36.95 -50.09
N LEU A 47 -20.91 37.84 -49.08
CA LEU A 47 -20.80 37.50 -47.66
C LEU A 47 -21.89 38.19 -46.85
N TRP A 48 -22.29 37.58 -45.75
CA TRP A 48 -23.05 38.24 -44.69
C TRP A 48 -22.07 38.82 -43.68
N GLU A 49 -22.24 40.09 -43.33
CA GLU A 49 -21.34 40.82 -42.45
C GLU A 49 -22.11 41.47 -41.30
N ALA A 50 -21.54 41.39 -40.10
CA ALA A 50 -21.97 42.16 -38.94
C ALA A 50 -20.75 42.71 -38.21
N GLU A 51 -20.90 43.89 -37.63
CA GLU A 51 -19.95 44.45 -36.68
C GLU A 51 -20.52 44.30 -35.28
N LEU A 52 -19.80 43.61 -34.41
CA LEU A 52 -20.11 43.43 -32.99
C LEU A 52 -19.10 44.21 -32.17
N THR A 53 -19.52 44.79 -31.06
CA THR A 53 -18.56 45.30 -30.07
C THR A 53 -18.25 44.21 -29.07
N ALA A 54 -16.98 43.81 -28.96
CA ALA A 54 -16.54 42.88 -27.94
C ALA A 54 -16.87 43.46 -26.54
N PRO A 55 -17.52 42.70 -25.64
CA PRO A 55 -17.86 43.22 -24.32
C PRO A 55 -16.60 43.69 -23.59
N SER A 56 -16.67 44.86 -22.96
CA SER A 56 -15.54 45.47 -22.26
C SER A 56 -15.24 44.81 -20.90
N ASN A 57 -16.20 44.07 -20.35
CA ASN A 57 -16.16 43.46 -19.02
C ASN A 57 -16.21 41.92 -19.04
N ALA A 58 -16.00 41.29 -20.19
CA ALA A 58 -15.97 39.83 -20.32
C ALA A 58 -14.59 39.35 -20.77
N SER A 59 -14.27 38.10 -20.42
CA SER A 59 -13.04 37.43 -20.82
C SER A 59 -13.17 35.92 -20.82
N GLY A 60 -12.23 35.25 -21.48
CA GLY A 60 -12.15 33.78 -21.55
C GLY A 60 -12.45 33.24 -22.95
N VAL A 61 -12.62 31.92 -23.01
CA VAL A 61 -13.02 31.22 -24.23
C VAL A 61 -14.47 31.58 -24.56
N VAL A 62 -14.69 32.01 -25.79
CA VAL A 62 -16.00 32.39 -26.32
C VAL A 62 -16.21 31.74 -27.68
N TYR A 63 -17.46 31.59 -28.09
CA TYR A 63 -17.81 31.16 -29.44
C TYR A 63 -18.44 32.31 -30.20
N VAL A 64 -18.03 32.52 -31.44
CA VAL A 64 -18.76 33.37 -32.38
C VAL A 64 -19.77 32.46 -33.08
N GLU A 65 -21.04 32.60 -32.73
CA GLU A 65 -22.14 31.83 -33.30
C GLU A 65 -22.91 32.71 -34.29
N VAL A 66 -23.16 32.19 -35.49
CA VAL A 66 -24.12 32.77 -36.42
C VAL A 66 -25.27 31.81 -36.57
N ARG A 67 -26.50 32.28 -36.37
CA ARG A 67 -27.71 31.46 -36.55
C ARG A 67 -28.84 32.27 -37.15
N GLY A 68 -29.72 31.58 -37.86
CA GLY A 68 -30.87 32.19 -38.50
C GLY A 68 -31.50 31.27 -39.54
N GLU A 69 -32.16 31.85 -40.53
CA GLU A 69 -32.85 31.11 -41.59
C GLU A 69 -32.47 31.64 -42.97
N CYS A 70 -32.29 30.74 -43.93
CA CYS A 70 -32.08 31.05 -45.34
C CYS A 70 -33.09 30.28 -46.19
N GLY A 71 -33.96 30.97 -46.93
CA GLY A 71 -35.00 30.32 -47.75
C GLY A 71 -35.91 29.34 -46.99
N GLY A 72 -36.14 29.58 -45.68
CA GLY A 72 -36.95 28.72 -44.80
C GLY A 72 -36.21 27.53 -44.17
N ALA A 73 -34.91 27.38 -44.43
CA ALA A 73 -34.06 26.40 -43.75
C ALA A 73 -33.22 27.06 -42.66
N ALA A 74 -33.19 26.46 -41.47
CA ALA A 74 -32.32 26.91 -40.39
C ALA A 74 -30.84 26.72 -40.77
N VAL A 75 -30.03 27.74 -40.49
CA VAL A 75 -28.58 27.73 -40.70
C VAL A 75 -27.86 28.10 -39.41
N ARG A 76 -26.71 27.47 -39.19
CA ARG A 76 -25.86 27.70 -38.02
C ARG A 76 -24.39 27.60 -38.41
N GLY A 77 -23.58 28.54 -37.94
CA GLY A 77 -22.13 28.54 -38.02
C GLY A 77 -21.55 28.84 -36.64
N LEU A 78 -20.39 28.28 -36.34
CA LEU A 78 -19.71 28.46 -35.06
C LEU A 78 -18.21 28.54 -35.31
N ASP A 79 -17.54 29.48 -34.65
CA ASP A 79 -16.09 29.55 -34.58
C ASP A 79 -15.65 29.81 -33.13
N GLU A 80 -14.50 29.26 -32.72
CA GLU A 80 -13.95 29.46 -31.38
C GLU A 80 -13.03 30.68 -31.35
N ALA A 81 -13.15 31.50 -30.31
CA ALA A 81 -12.31 32.66 -30.12
C ALA A 81 -11.99 32.86 -28.63
N PHE A 82 -11.04 33.75 -28.36
CA PHE A 82 -10.73 34.20 -27.01
C PHE A 82 -11.04 35.69 -26.86
N LEU A 83 -11.69 36.06 -25.76
CA LEU A 83 -11.99 37.43 -25.40
C LEU A 83 -11.12 37.87 -24.21
N GLY A 84 -10.55 39.07 -24.27
CA GLY A 84 -9.82 39.64 -23.15
C GLY A 84 -8.33 39.32 -23.12
N TYR A 85 -7.77 39.33 -21.91
CA TYR A 85 -6.37 39.09 -21.59
C TYR A 85 -6.23 37.81 -20.75
N PHE A 86 -5.13 37.09 -20.92
CA PHE A 86 -4.72 36.03 -20.00
C PHE A 86 -4.08 36.65 -18.75
N GLY A 87 -4.51 36.24 -17.57
CA GLY A 87 -3.87 36.64 -16.32
C GLY A 87 -2.66 35.75 -16.02
N SER A 88 -1.46 36.29 -16.18
CA SER A 88 -0.22 35.62 -15.77
C SER A 88 0.09 35.94 -14.31
N ALA A 89 -0.22 35.03 -13.40
CA ALA A 89 0.05 35.18 -11.97
C ALA A 89 1.48 34.75 -11.62
N VAL A 90 2.22 35.65 -10.97
CA VAL A 90 3.51 35.36 -10.32
C VAL A 90 3.30 35.01 -8.85
N ALA A 91 2.31 35.62 -8.21
CA ALA A 91 1.84 35.31 -6.87
C ALA A 91 0.31 35.44 -6.80
N PRO A 92 -0.41 34.58 -6.04
CA PRO A 92 0.10 33.43 -5.31
C PRO A 92 0.63 32.33 -6.25
N VAL A 93 1.50 31.47 -5.74
CA VAL A 93 1.95 30.27 -6.46
C VAL A 93 0.84 29.23 -6.41
N PRO A 94 0.50 28.60 -7.54
CA PRO A 94 -0.53 27.57 -7.56
C PRO A 94 -0.28 26.46 -6.54
N LEU A 95 -1.34 26.06 -5.85
CA LEU A 95 -1.39 25.01 -4.85
C LEU A 95 -0.54 25.25 -3.60
N TYR A 96 -0.07 26.47 -3.33
CA TYR A 96 0.67 26.78 -2.10
C TYR A 96 -0.22 27.27 -0.95
N PRO A 97 0.18 27.05 0.32
CA PRO A 97 -0.49 27.59 1.50
C PRO A 97 -0.12 29.04 1.77
N TYR A 98 -1.13 29.84 2.09
CA TYR A 98 -1.03 31.27 2.40
C TYR A 98 -1.85 31.59 3.66
N ALA A 99 -1.40 32.60 4.39
CA ALA A 99 -2.09 33.15 5.56
C ALA A 99 -2.48 34.60 5.21
N PRO A 100 -3.67 34.82 4.61
CA PRO A 100 -4.07 36.16 4.19
C PRO A 100 -4.11 37.17 5.35
N GLN A 101 -4.27 36.72 6.59
CA GLN A 101 -4.17 37.58 7.78
C GLN A 101 -2.78 38.22 7.93
N LEU A 102 -1.73 37.53 7.48
CA LEU A 102 -0.33 37.98 7.48
C LEU A 102 0.06 38.73 6.19
N GLY A 103 -0.84 38.83 5.21
CA GLY A 103 -0.65 39.54 3.95
C GLY A 103 -0.27 38.60 2.80
N MET A 104 -1.29 38.12 2.08
CA MET A 104 -1.08 37.26 0.92
C MET A 104 -0.65 38.09 -0.31
N PRO A 105 0.52 37.82 -0.92
CA PRO A 105 0.95 38.55 -2.10
C PRO A 105 0.14 38.16 -3.34
N VAL A 106 -0.35 39.16 -4.07
CA VAL A 106 -1.01 39.01 -5.36
C VAL A 106 -0.27 39.85 -6.39
N ALA A 107 0.24 39.18 -7.42
CA ALA A 107 0.98 39.79 -8.51
C ALA A 107 0.54 39.14 -9.82
N VAL A 108 -0.30 39.84 -10.58
CA VAL A 108 -0.89 39.32 -11.82
C VAL A 108 -0.67 40.32 -12.95
N PHE A 109 -0.25 39.79 -14.10
CA PHE A 109 0.03 40.56 -15.30
C PHE A 109 -0.94 40.17 -16.42
N PRO A 110 -1.81 41.09 -16.88
CA PRO A 110 -2.62 40.88 -18.06
C PRO A 110 -1.76 40.77 -19.32
N VAL A 111 -1.89 39.67 -20.05
CA VAL A 111 -1.17 39.39 -21.29
C VAL A 111 -2.19 39.20 -22.42
N SER A 112 -2.05 39.99 -23.48
CA SER A 112 -2.92 39.87 -24.64
C SER A 112 -2.70 38.53 -25.35
N PRO A 113 -3.64 38.07 -26.19
CA PRO A 113 -3.46 36.84 -26.98
C PRO A 113 -2.25 36.84 -27.91
N MET A 114 -1.69 38.02 -28.21
CA MET A 114 -0.46 38.17 -29.01
C MET A 114 0.82 38.14 -28.15
N GLY A 115 0.72 37.93 -26.84
CA GLY A 115 1.86 37.89 -25.91
C GLY A 115 2.28 39.24 -25.33
N ASN A 116 1.62 40.35 -25.71
CA ASN A 116 1.97 41.67 -25.17
C ASN A 116 1.36 41.89 -23.78
N MET A 117 2.20 42.26 -22.81
CA MET A 117 1.77 42.62 -21.45
C MET A 117 1.10 43.99 -21.42
N SER A 118 0.03 44.14 -20.63
CA SER A 118 -0.69 45.40 -20.46
C SER A 118 -0.88 45.75 -18.98
N LEU A 119 -0.28 46.86 -18.55
CA LEU A 119 -0.31 47.33 -17.15
C LEU A 119 -1.51 48.23 -16.85
N SER A 120 -2.19 48.78 -17.87
CA SER A 120 -3.32 49.71 -17.70
C SER A 120 -4.68 49.02 -17.62
N VAL A 121 -4.72 47.70 -17.71
CA VAL A 121 -5.98 46.94 -17.65
C VAL A 121 -6.43 46.81 -16.20
N ALA A 122 -7.60 47.38 -15.90
CA ALA A 122 -8.28 47.20 -14.63
C ALA A 122 -9.11 45.91 -14.66
N TYR A 123 -9.06 45.14 -13.58
CA TYR A 123 -9.79 43.89 -13.39
C TYR A 123 -10.11 43.70 -11.91
N ASN A 124 -10.92 42.69 -11.58
CA ASN A 124 -11.16 42.32 -10.19
C ASN A 124 -10.43 41.02 -9.86
N VAL A 125 -9.79 41.00 -8.69
CA VAL A 125 -9.29 39.79 -8.05
C VAL A 125 -10.34 39.34 -7.07
N THR A 126 -10.99 38.21 -7.37
CA THR A 126 -11.99 37.59 -6.51
C THR A 126 -11.42 36.33 -5.89
N VAL A 127 -11.44 36.22 -4.57
CA VAL A 127 -11.09 34.96 -3.89
C VAL A 127 -12.37 34.19 -3.61
N LEU A 128 -12.41 32.95 -4.10
CA LEU A 128 -13.47 32.00 -3.83
C LEU A 128 -12.92 30.86 -2.95
N GLU A 129 -13.60 30.56 -1.85
CA GLU A 129 -13.35 29.39 -1.03
C GLU A 129 -14.16 28.20 -1.57
N TYR A 130 -13.51 27.06 -1.74
CA TYR A 130 -14.16 25.81 -2.15
C TYR A 130 -14.67 25.05 -0.93
N ARG A 131 -15.91 24.58 -1.01
CA ARG A 131 -16.60 23.80 0.02
C ARG A 131 -16.77 22.36 -0.46
N PRO A 132 -15.92 21.42 0.01
CA PRO A 132 -15.91 20.05 -0.52
C PRO A 132 -17.22 19.28 -0.27
N LEU A 133 -17.91 19.55 0.85
CA LEU A 133 -19.13 18.83 1.24
C LEU A 133 -20.28 18.96 0.23
N ASN A 134 -20.40 20.12 -0.42
CA ASN A 134 -21.50 20.39 -1.36
C ASN A 134 -21.00 20.77 -2.75
N ASN A 135 -19.69 20.68 -3.01
CA ASN A 135 -19.04 21.02 -4.27
C ASN A 135 -19.41 22.44 -4.75
N THR A 136 -19.36 23.42 -3.85
CA THR A 136 -19.67 24.82 -4.17
C THR A 136 -18.50 25.74 -3.88
N TYR A 137 -18.52 26.92 -4.50
CA TYR A 137 -17.59 28.01 -4.21
C TYR A 137 -18.33 29.16 -3.53
N GLY A 138 -17.79 29.68 -2.43
CA GLY A 138 -18.26 30.88 -1.75
C GLY A 138 -17.29 32.04 -1.99
N GLN A 139 -17.80 33.22 -2.35
CA GLN A 139 -16.96 34.41 -2.46
C GLN A 139 -16.54 34.91 -1.08
N VAL A 140 -15.23 35.06 -0.87
CA VAL A 140 -14.63 35.61 0.36
C VAL A 140 -14.43 37.12 0.22
N ILE A 141 -13.77 37.53 -0.86
CA ILE A 141 -13.44 38.92 -1.13
C ILE A 141 -13.37 39.17 -2.64
N SER A 142 -13.65 40.39 -3.05
CA SER A 142 -13.39 40.86 -4.42
C SER A 142 -12.83 42.28 -4.36
N VAL A 143 -11.61 42.46 -4.85
CA VAL A 143 -10.94 43.76 -4.88
C VAL A 143 -10.60 44.18 -6.31
N PRO A 144 -10.68 45.48 -6.63
CA PRO A 144 -10.15 45.99 -7.88
C PRO A 144 -8.62 45.89 -7.89
N ALA A 145 -8.07 45.55 -9.05
CA ALA A 145 -6.66 45.44 -9.31
C ALA A 145 -6.31 46.03 -10.68
N MET A 146 -5.03 46.32 -10.88
CA MET A 146 -4.48 46.85 -12.12
C MET A 146 -3.16 46.15 -12.44
N GLY A 147 -2.93 45.88 -13.72
CA GLY A 147 -1.82 45.05 -14.17
C GLY A 147 -0.45 45.49 -13.64
N GLY A 148 0.28 44.54 -13.06
CA GLY A 148 1.66 44.73 -12.59
C GLY A 148 1.85 45.49 -11.28
N ASN A 149 0.79 45.74 -10.51
CA ASN A 149 0.92 46.03 -9.10
C ASN A 149 1.00 44.74 -8.29
N VAL A 150 2.00 44.65 -7.40
CA VAL A 150 2.00 43.66 -6.32
C VAL A 150 1.15 44.26 -5.21
N THR A 151 0.04 43.62 -4.89
CA THR A 151 -0.84 44.01 -3.79
C THR A 151 -0.87 42.90 -2.76
N GLU A 152 -0.84 43.27 -1.48
CA GLU A 152 -1.10 42.33 -0.40
C GLU A 152 -2.60 42.30 -0.12
N LEU A 153 -3.18 41.11 -0.13
CA LEU A 153 -4.56 40.90 0.28
C LEU A 153 -4.60 40.48 1.73
N HIS A 154 -5.30 41.28 2.54
CA HIS A 154 -5.61 40.97 3.92
C HIS A 154 -7.10 40.67 4.07
N PHE A 155 -7.41 39.45 4.50
CA PHE A 155 -8.78 39.03 4.78
C PHE A 155 -8.79 37.86 5.76
N ASN A 156 -9.93 37.64 6.41
CA ASN A 156 -10.17 36.48 7.24
C ASN A 156 -10.96 35.44 6.45
N ALA A 157 -10.51 34.20 6.49
CA ALA A 157 -11.20 33.05 5.92
C ALA A 157 -10.84 31.80 6.72
N SER A 158 -11.69 30.79 6.64
CA SER A 158 -11.42 29.48 7.24
C SER A 158 -10.29 28.77 6.49
N PRO A 159 -9.52 27.90 7.15
CA PRO A 159 -8.49 27.12 6.48
C PRO A 159 -9.14 26.18 5.47
N GLY A 160 -8.54 26.05 4.29
CA GLY A 160 -9.09 25.23 3.23
C GLY A 160 -8.62 25.58 1.84
N TYR A 161 -9.39 25.13 0.86
CA TYR A 161 -9.08 25.27 -0.56
C TYR A 161 -9.67 26.58 -1.07
N ALA A 162 -8.88 27.35 -1.80
CA ALA A 162 -9.34 28.58 -2.42
C ALA A 162 -8.86 28.69 -3.87
N VAL A 163 -9.56 29.53 -4.63
CA VAL A 163 -9.14 29.93 -5.97
C VAL A 163 -9.17 31.44 -6.06
N LEU A 164 -8.08 32.00 -6.56
CA LEU A 164 -8.02 33.38 -7.00
C LEU A 164 -8.56 33.42 -8.43
N TRP A 165 -9.73 34.01 -8.59
CA TRP A 165 -10.42 34.19 -9.86
C TRP A 165 -10.28 35.62 -10.35
N LEU A 166 -9.76 35.78 -11.56
CA LEU A 166 -9.64 37.07 -12.24
C LEU A 166 -10.93 37.34 -13.02
N ARG A 167 -11.56 38.49 -12.76
CA ARG A 167 -12.84 38.88 -13.37
C ARG A 167 -12.74 40.21 -14.13
N GLY A 168 -13.63 40.37 -15.09
CA GLY A 168 -13.64 41.50 -16.01
C GLY A 168 -12.89 41.16 -17.31
N PRO A 169 -12.03 42.04 -17.83
CA PRO A 169 -11.32 41.82 -19.09
C PRO A 169 -10.15 40.82 -18.99
N VAL A 170 -9.85 40.29 -17.81
CA VAL A 170 -8.72 39.37 -17.55
C VAL A 170 -9.26 38.02 -17.11
N TYR A 171 -8.86 36.97 -17.82
CA TYR A 171 -9.24 35.58 -17.56
C TYR A 171 -8.10 34.83 -16.88
N GLY A 172 -8.38 34.16 -15.77
CA GLY A 172 -7.43 33.27 -15.10
C GLY A 172 -7.91 32.81 -13.73
N PHE A 173 -7.37 31.67 -13.31
CA PHE A 173 -7.65 31.05 -12.02
C PHE A 173 -6.34 30.56 -11.42
N VAL A 174 -6.12 30.82 -10.13
CA VAL A 174 -4.97 30.30 -9.40
C VAL A 174 -5.47 29.59 -8.15
N PRO A 175 -5.42 28.25 -8.08
CA PRO A 175 -5.79 27.53 -6.86
C PRO A 175 -4.70 27.72 -5.81
N PHE A 176 -5.07 27.80 -4.53
CA PHE A 176 -4.15 27.90 -3.40
C PHE A 176 -4.84 27.40 -2.12
N PHE A 177 -4.10 27.31 -1.02
CA PHE A 177 -4.64 26.95 0.29
C PHE A 177 -4.64 28.15 1.23
N ILE A 178 -5.71 28.30 2.01
CA ILE A 178 -5.78 29.23 3.14
C ILE A 178 -5.39 28.44 4.39
N GLY A 179 -4.45 28.96 5.17
CA GLY A 179 -3.85 28.25 6.31
C GLY A 179 -2.87 27.15 5.87
N SER A 180 -2.49 26.28 6.81
CA SER A 180 -1.64 25.13 6.54
C SER A 180 -2.34 24.15 5.58
N SER A 181 -1.64 23.74 4.52
CA SER A 181 -2.13 22.70 3.64
C SER A 181 -1.81 21.33 4.23
N LEU A 182 -2.84 20.50 4.43
CA LEU A 182 -2.66 19.09 4.78
C LEU A 182 -2.71 18.18 3.55
N GLN A 183 -2.93 18.73 2.35
CA GLN A 183 -3.20 17.94 1.14
C GLN A 183 -1.95 17.29 0.54
N TYR A 184 -0.76 17.87 0.73
CA TYR A 184 0.48 17.42 0.07
C TYR A 184 0.92 16.00 0.47
N TYR A 185 0.64 15.59 1.70
CA TYR A 185 0.94 14.27 2.23
C TYR A 185 -0.27 13.69 2.96
N PHE A 186 -1.46 13.86 2.36
CA PHE A 186 -2.67 13.24 2.89
C PHE A 186 -2.87 11.87 2.28
N MET A 187 -2.75 10.83 3.09
CA MET A 187 -3.08 9.47 2.70
C MET A 187 -4.24 8.94 3.56
N VAL A 188 -5.27 8.45 2.87
CA VAL A 188 -6.40 7.72 3.46
C VAL A 188 -6.20 6.27 3.05
N LEU A 189 -5.67 5.47 3.97
CA LEU A 189 -5.21 4.11 3.70
C LEU A 189 -6.21 3.12 4.32
N PRO A 190 -7.08 2.50 3.49
CA PRO A 190 -7.85 1.34 3.94
C PRO A 190 -6.93 0.18 4.33
N GLN A 191 -7.50 -0.83 4.99
CA GLN A 191 -6.78 -2.06 5.38
C GLN A 191 -6.18 -2.78 4.17
N VAL A 192 -6.90 -2.81 3.04
CA VAL A 192 -6.41 -3.34 1.76
C VAL A 192 -6.10 -2.17 0.84
N PHE A 193 -4.84 -2.03 0.41
CA PHE A 193 -4.40 -0.90 -0.42
C PHE A 193 -5.06 -0.90 -1.81
N SER A 194 -6.19 -0.20 -1.91
CA SER A 194 -6.91 0.08 -3.16
C SER A 194 -7.23 1.57 -3.29
N GLN A 195 -7.42 2.03 -4.54
CA GLN A 195 -7.82 3.41 -4.84
C GLN A 195 -8.94 3.45 -5.89
N PRO A 196 -10.11 4.10 -5.60
CA PRO A 196 -10.48 4.70 -4.32
C PRO A 196 -10.57 3.64 -3.20
N GLY A 197 -10.04 3.95 -2.03
CA GLY A 197 -9.99 3.02 -0.91
C GLY A 197 -11.36 2.77 -0.28
N SER A 198 -11.54 1.60 0.33
CA SER A 198 -12.80 1.20 0.95
C SER A 198 -12.61 0.65 2.37
N ALA A 199 -13.61 0.83 3.23
CA ALA A 199 -13.62 0.33 4.60
C ALA A 199 -15.02 -0.18 4.96
N TYR A 200 -15.13 -1.15 5.86
CA TYR A 200 -16.41 -1.67 6.33
C TYR A 200 -16.85 -1.01 7.65
N PRO A 201 -18.16 -0.93 7.95
CA PRO A 201 -18.66 -0.43 9.23
C PRO A 201 -18.02 -1.15 10.42
N GLY A 202 -17.48 -0.40 11.36
CA GLY A 202 -16.77 -0.91 12.53
C GLY A 202 -15.28 -1.13 12.36
N GLY A 203 -14.78 -1.10 11.13
CA GLY A 203 -13.36 -1.20 10.77
C GLY A 203 -12.58 0.07 11.08
N TRP A 204 -11.37 0.13 10.53
CA TRP A 204 -10.42 1.23 10.72
C TRP A 204 -9.83 1.67 9.38
N VAL A 205 -9.40 2.92 9.34
CA VAL A 205 -8.65 3.50 8.22
C VAL A 205 -7.40 4.15 8.79
N LEU A 206 -6.23 3.81 8.25
CA LEU A 206 -4.99 4.49 8.60
C LEU A 206 -4.95 5.83 7.89
N ILE A 207 -4.75 6.89 8.67
CA ILE A 207 -4.64 8.25 8.17
C ILE A 207 -3.22 8.74 8.37
N GLU A 208 -2.63 9.29 7.31
CA GLU A 208 -1.34 9.99 7.35
C GLU A 208 -1.49 11.43 6.86
N GLY A 209 -0.73 12.34 7.47
CA GLY A 209 -0.78 13.77 7.18
C GLY A 209 0.51 14.49 7.54
N LEU A 210 0.87 15.51 6.77
CA LEU A 210 1.91 16.47 7.14
C LEU A 210 1.39 17.89 6.88
N PRO A 211 1.24 18.73 7.91
CA PRO A 211 0.91 20.14 7.72
C PRO A 211 2.06 20.84 6.97
N VAL A 212 1.74 21.53 5.88
CA VAL A 212 2.63 22.48 5.20
C VAL A 212 2.13 23.89 5.52
N PRO A 213 2.80 24.63 6.43
CA PRO A 213 2.31 25.92 6.88
C PRO A 213 2.37 27.02 5.81
N PRO A 214 1.65 28.13 6.00
CA PRO A 214 1.70 29.26 5.09
C PRO A 214 3.10 29.83 4.88
N VAL A 215 3.41 30.23 3.64
CA VAL A 215 4.75 30.72 3.27
C VAL A 215 5.17 31.96 4.06
N GLU A 216 4.22 32.81 4.47
CA GLU A 216 4.47 34.02 5.27
C GLU A 216 5.13 33.68 6.62
N THR A 217 4.85 32.49 7.16
CA THR A 217 5.40 32.04 8.45
C THR A 217 6.88 31.68 8.40
N LEU A 218 7.50 31.57 7.22
CA LEU A 218 8.96 31.36 7.07
C LEU A 218 9.77 32.57 7.55
N PHE A 219 9.17 33.76 7.52
CA PHE A 219 9.84 35.01 7.86
C PHE A 219 9.54 35.49 9.30
N ILE A 220 8.76 34.71 10.05
CA ILE A 220 8.41 35.01 11.44
C ILE A 220 9.25 34.11 12.36
N PRO A 221 10.05 34.66 13.28
CA PRO A 221 10.80 33.86 14.24
C PRO A 221 9.87 33.17 15.23
N SER A 222 10.15 31.91 15.55
CA SER A 222 9.52 31.19 16.66
C SER A 222 10.38 31.31 17.90
N ASN A 223 9.74 31.47 19.06
CA ASN A 223 10.43 31.47 20.35
C ASN A 223 10.55 30.04 20.92
N GLU A 224 9.70 29.13 20.43
CA GLU A 224 9.60 27.74 20.84
C GLU A 224 10.65 26.86 20.16
N VAL A 225 11.00 27.17 18.92
CA VAL A 225 12.10 26.54 18.18
C VAL A 225 13.08 27.61 17.73
N SER A 226 14.38 27.33 17.75
CA SER A 226 15.42 28.25 17.26
C SER A 226 15.38 28.31 15.71
N GLY A 227 14.34 28.96 15.17
CA GLY A 227 14.01 28.95 13.75
C GLY A 227 12.72 29.74 13.44
N ALA A 228 12.07 29.37 12.33
CA ALA A 228 10.84 30.03 11.86
C ALA A 228 9.57 29.36 12.41
N VAL A 229 8.49 30.13 12.55
CA VAL A 229 7.14 29.62 12.89
C VAL A 229 6.69 28.54 11.92
N PHE A 230 7.10 28.62 10.65
CA PHE A 230 6.87 27.57 9.67
C PHE A 230 7.28 26.17 10.18
N TRP A 231 8.48 26.02 10.73
CA TRP A 231 8.94 24.71 11.21
C TRP A 231 8.26 24.30 12.52
N ALA A 232 7.97 25.27 13.38
CA ALA A 232 7.24 25.03 14.61
C ALA A 232 5.82 24.50 14.33
N ALA A 233 5.11 25.10 13.37
CA ALA A 233 3.78 24.66 12.96
C ALA A 233 3.82 23.33 12.21
N ALA A 234 4.81 23.09 11.34
CA ALA A 234 4.91 21.84 10.58
C ALA A 234 5.06 20.61 11.48
N TYR A 235 5.81 20.73 12.59
CA TYR A 235 6.14 19.60 13.46
C TYR A 235 5.50 19.63 14.86
N GLY A 236 4.94 20.78 15.26
CA GLY A 236 4.35 21.01 16.57
C GLY A 236 2.83 21.20 16.55
N SER A 237 2.18 21.09 15.39
CA SER A 237 0.72 21.16 15.30
C SER A 237 0.06 19.98 16.02
N ASN A 238 -1.13 20.23 16.58
CA ASN A 238 -2.07 19.16 16.89
C ASN A 238 -2.82 18.81 15.60
N VAL A 239 -2.77 17.53 15.20
CA VAL A 239 -3.46 17.05 14.00
C VAL A 239 -4.56 16.07 14.38
N THR A 240 -5.75 16.27 13.82
CA THR A 240 -6.91 15.39 14.00
C THR A 240 -7.45 14.95 12.65
N ALA A 241 -8.02 13.75 12.61
CA ALA A 241 -8.75 13.20 11.48
C ALA A 241 -10.22 13.01 11.87
N GLU A 242 -11.14 13.39 11.00
CA GLU A 242 -12.58 13.29 11.18
C GLU A 242 -13.19 12.49 10.04
N LEU A 243 -14.04 11.51 10.35
CA LEU A 243 -14.92 10.89 9.36
C LEU A 243 -16.21 11.71 9.28
N VAL A 244 -16.53 12.24 8.11
CA VAL A 244 -17.65 13.18 7.92
C VAL A 244 -18.68 12.61 6.95
N ALA A 245 -19.93 12.58 7.39
CA ALA A 245 -21.08 12.19 6.56
C ALA A 245 -21.32 13.19 5.42
N PRO A 246 -22.01 12.76 4.32
CA PRO A 246 -22.37 13.67 3.22
C PRO A 246 -23.18 14.91 3.64
N ASN A 247 -23.90 14.84 4.77
CA ASN A 247 -24.63 15.97 5.32
C ASN A 247 -23.78 16.93 6.18
N GLY A 248 -22.47 16.68 6.30
CA GLY A 248 -21.51 17.47 7.08
C GLY A 248 -21.36 17.07 8.55
N THR A 249 -22.05 16.01 9.01
CA THR A 249 -21.95 15.56 10.41
C THR A 249 -20.66 14.79 10.64
N VAL A 250 -19.90 15.13 11.69
CA VAL A 250 -18.73 14.34 12.13
C VAL A 250 -19.23 13.08 12.82
N LEU A 251 -18.80 11.92 12.31
CA LEU A 251 -19.21 10.58 12.76
C LEU A 251 -18.18 9.93 13.68
N SER A 252 -16.91 10.23 13.47
CA SER A 252 -15.78 9.74 14.29
C SER A 252 -14.62 10.70 14.18
N GLU A 253 -13.77 10.72 15.19
CA GLU A 253 -12.58 11.57 15.28
C GLU A 253 -11.41 10.78 15.88
N ALA A 254 -10.19 11.05 15.42
CA ALA A 254 -8.95 10.54 15.99
C ALA A 254 -7.88 11.62 16.02
N SER A 255 -7.11 11.70 17.11
CA SER A 255 -5.88 12.49 17.15
C SER A 255 -4.74 11.69 16.53
N LEU A 256 -3.96 12.34 15.65
CA LEU A 256 -2.83 11.73 14.98
C LEU A 256 -1.54 12.18 15.70
N PRO A 257 -0.80 11.27 16.38
CA PRO A 257 0.52 11.59 16.89
C PRO A 257 1.56 11.74 15.76
N MET A 258 2.61 12.51 16.02
CA MET A 258 3.78 12.58 15.16
C MET A 258 4.59 11.27 15.24
N THR A 259 4.93 10.70 14.08
CA THR A 259 5.80 9.53 13.97
C THR A 259 7.28 9.92 14.08
N TYR A 260 8.15 8.94 14.38
CA TYR A 260 9.60 9.15 14.38
C TYR A 260 10.17 9.55 13.00
N GLN A 261 9.40 9.34 11.92
CA GLN A 261 9.76 9.66 10.54
C GLN A 261 9.40 11.10 10.16
N GLY A 262 8.70 11.84 11.03
CA GLY A 262 8.41 13.27 10.85
C GLY A 262 7.11 13.59 10.13
N TYR A 263 6.14 12.67 10.14
CA TYR A 263 4.76 12.90 9.69
C TYR A 263 3.75 12.42 10.73
N TYR A 264 2.50 12.90 10.67
CA TYR A 264 1.43 12.51 11.59
C TYR A 264 0.70 11.29 11.07
N ALA A 265 0.44 10.30 11.93
CA ALA A 265 -0.29 9.10 11.54
C ALA A 265 -1.12 8.52 12.69
N GLY A 266 -2.25 7.88 12.34
CA GLY A 266 -3.13 7.25 13.32
C GLY A 266 -4.34 6.56 12.71
N LEU A 267 -5.03 5.76 13.52
CA LEU A 267 -6.19 4.97 13.08
C LEU A 267 -7.50 5.73 13.33
N LEU A 268 -8.28 5.92 12.27
CA LEU A 268 -9.63 6.49 12.34
C LEU A 268 -10.68 5.37 12.31
N ARG A 269 -11.60 5.37 13.28
CA ARG A 269 -12.67 4.36 13.37
C ARG A 269 -13.76 4.67 12.35
N VAL A 270 -14.23 3.64 11.64
CA VAL A 270 -15.52 3.70 10.94
C VAL A 270 -16.61 3.21 11.91
N PRO A 271 -17.60 4.02 12.30
CA PRO A 271 -18.69 3.56 13.17
C PRO A 271 -19.45 2.36 12.61
N GLN A 272 -19.97 1.53 13.51
CA GLN A 272 -20.85 0.42 13.16
C GLN A 272 -22.19 0.93 12.60
N GLY A 273 -22.80 0.17 11.69
CA GLY A 273 -24.13 0.46 11.15
C GLY A 273 -24.22 1.62 10.15
N LEU A 274 -23.09 2.14 9.67
CA LEU A 274 -23.12 3.13 8.58
C LEU A 274 -23.61 2.48 7.27
N PRO A 275 -24.50 3.15 6.52
CA PRO A 275 -24.90 2.66 5.20
C PRO A 275 -23.74 2.76 4.21
N PRO A 276 -23.74 1.92 3.16
CA PRO A 276 -22.75 2.03 2.10
C PRO A 276 -22.80 3.40 1.40
N GLY A 277 -21.63 3.96 1.09
CA GLY A 277 -21.55 5.27 0.45
C GLY A 277 -20.19 5.94 0.58
N TYR A 278 -20.01 7.08 -0.09
CA TYR A 278 -18.82 7.89 0.05
C TYR A 278 -18.91 8.80 1.27
N TYR A 279 -17.85 8.81 2.06
CA TYR A 279 -17.67 9.68 3.22
C TYR A 279 -16.41 10.51 3.02
N LEU A 280 -16.40 11.72 3.58
CA LEU A 280 -15.19 12.53 3.60
C LEU A 280 -14.34 12.13 4.80
N VAL A 281 -13.03 12.14 4.60
CA VAL A 281 -12.06 12.16 5.70
C VAL A 281 -11.45 13.56 5.72
N ALA A 282 -11.68 14.30 6.80
CA ALA A 282 -11.12 15.63 6.97
C ALA A 282 -9.93 15.58 7.92
N LEU A 283 -8.81 16.16 7.52
CA LEU A 283 -7.68 16.47 8.39
C LEU A 283 -7.76 17.91 8.84
N ARG A 284 -7.51 18.14 10.12
CA ARG A 284 -7.38 19.47 10.71
C ARG A 284 -6.05 19.56 11.44
N SER A 285 -5.41 20.71 11.33
CA SER A 285 -4.23 21.03 12.14
C SER A 285 -4.44 22.35 12.86
N SER A 286 -3.91 22.48 14.06
CA SER A 286 -3.83 23.76 14.76
C SER A 286 -2.51 23.88 15.52
N TYR A 287 -1.84 25.01 15.35
CA TYR A 287 -0.64 25.37 16.11
C TYR A 287 -0.79 26.79 16.65
N ASN A 288 -0.79 26.94 17.97
CA ASN A 288 -0.83 28.24 18.62
C ASN A 288 0.57 28.87 18.59
N SER A 289 0.74 29.91 17.78
CA SER A 289 2.03 30.58 17.61
C SER A 289 2.12 31.87 18.40
N THR A 290 3.02 31.92 19.38
CA THR A 290 3.34 33.19 20.06
C THR A 290 4.08 34.17 19.14
N GLY A 291 4.91 33.65 18.23
CA GLY A 291 5.68 34.45 17.28
C GLY A 291 4.81 35.15 16.23
N ALA A 292 3.80 34.46 15.70
CA ALA A 292 2.84 35.06 14.78
C ALA A 292 1.68 35.78 15.49
N GLY A 293 1.47 35.53 16.79
CA GLY A 293 0.37 36.09 17.56
C GLY A 293 -1.01 35.56 17.15
N MET A 294 -1.06 34.39 16.51
CA MET A 294 -2.29 33.77 16.00
C MET A 294 -2.15 32.25 15.92
N ASP A 295 -3.28 31.56 15.81
CA ASP A 295 -3.31 30.13 15.51
C ASP A 295 -3.06 29.90 14.01
N ILE A 296 -2.12 29.00 13.71
CA ILE A 296 -1.84 28.54 12.36
C ILE A 296 -2.66 27.27 12.14
N GLU A 297 -3.87 27.46 11.61
CA GLU A 297 -4.80 26.37 11.34
C GLU A 297 -4.59 25.78 9.94
N GLY A 298 -4.99 24.52 9.75
CA GLY A 298 -4.91 23.85 8.46
C GLY A 298 -6.06 22.89 8.21
N TYR A 299 -6.27 22.58 6.93
CA TYR A 299 -7.34 21.72 6.48
C TYR A 299 -6.91 20.87 5.28
N GLY A 300 -7.39 19.63 5.24
CA GLY A 300 -7.25 18.73 4.10
C GLY A 300 -8.46 17.80 4.02
N VAL A 301 -8.86 17.41 2.81
CA VAL A 301 -10.00 16.52 2.58
C VAL A 301 -9.63 15.38 1.65
N GLY A 302 -10.04 14.18 2.03
CA GLY A 302 -9.93 12.94 1.28
C GLY A 302 -11.28 12.24 1.31
N MET A 303 -11.36 11.08 0.67
CA MET A 303 -12.59 10.30 0.61
C MET A 303 -12.31 8.84 0.91
N ILE A 304 -13.28 8.18 1.53
CA ILE A 304 -13.31 6.73 1.71
C ILE A 304 -14.70 6.23 1.29
N TYR A 305 -14.75 5.09 0.61
CA TYR A 305 -16.00 4.40 0.38
C TYR A 305 -16.27 3.47 1.56
N VAL A 306 -17.35 3.71 2.30
CA VAL A 306 -17.82 2.73 3.30
C VAL A 306 -18.59 1.66 2.53
N ALA A 307 -18.07 0.45 2.52
CA ALA A 307 -18.63 -0.69 1.78
C ALA A 307 -19.28 -1.70 2.73
N PRO A 308 -20.18 -2.56 2.23
CA PRO A 308 -20.64 -3.71 2.99
C PRO A 308 -19.48 -4.61 3.45
N GLU A 309 -19.65 -5.22 4.62
CA GLU A 309 -18.72 -6.19 5.18
C GLU A 309 -18.90 -7.57 4.51
N LEU A 310 -17.80 -8.16 4.03
CA LEU A 310 -17.78 -9.55 3.58
C LEU A 310 -17.68 -10.52 4.75
N ARG A 311 -18.10 -11.77 4.53
CA ARG A 311 -17.95 -12.85 5.50
C ARG A 311 -17.14 -13.98 4.91
N ALA A 312 -16.19 -14.51 5.67
CA ALA A 312 -15.43 -15.68 5.25
C ALA A 312 -15.45 -16.78 6.32
N SER A 313 -15.50 -18.03 5.85
CA SER A 313 -15.11 -19.20 6.64
C SER A 313 -13.81 -19.74 6.04
N VAL A 314 -12.74 -19.72 6.83
CA VAL A 314 -11.41 -20.16 6.42
C VAL A 314 -11.14 -21.57 6.98
N GLN A 315 -10.52 -22.41 6.16
CA GLN A 315 -10.13 -23.77 6.49
C GLN A 315 -8.70 -24.02 6.02
N LEU A 316 -8.01 -24.89 6.73
CA LEU A 316 -6.63 -25.30 6.47
C LEU A 316 -6.58 -26.80 6.21
N PHE A 317 -5.88 -27.20 5.16
CA PHE A 317 -5.65 -28.60 4.83
C PHE A 317 -4.16 -28.89 4.67
N PRO A 318 -3.63 -29.94 5.33
CA PRO A 318 -4.28 -30.76 6.36
C PRO A 318 -4.51 -29.99 7.68
N SER A 319 -5.46 -30.43 8.51
CA SER A 319 -5.76 -29.79 9.81
C SER A 319 -4.63 -29.93 10.86
N ALA A 320 -3.64 -30.79 10.58
CA ALA A 320 -2.40 -30.93 11.34
C ALA A 320 -1.25 -30.59 10.39
N LEU A 321 -0.61 -29.44 10.63
CA LEU A 321 0.27 -28.85 9.64
C LEU A 321 1.69 -29.47 9.71
N PRO A 322 2.24 -30.05 8.63
CA PRO A 322 3.59 -30.61 8.63
C PRO A 322 4.65 -29.50 8.69
N GLU A 323 5.68 -29.67 9.52
CA GLU A 323 6.83 -28.76 9.54
C GLU A 323 7.54 -28.74 8.18
N GLY A 324 7.82 -27.55 7.64
CA GLY A 324 8.40 -27.40 6.29
C GLY A 324 7.50 -27.84 5.13
N GLY A 325 6.27 -28.31 5.39
CA GLY A 325 5.38 -28.87 4.38
C GLY A 325 4.38 -27.88 3.81
N GLY A 326 3.73 -28.31 2.72
CA GLY A 326 2.66 -27.55 2.04
C GLY A 326 1.37 -27.52 2.85
N VAL A 327 0.68 -26.39 2.76
CA VAL A 327 -0.58 -26.07 3.42
C VAL A 327 -1.51 -25.47 2.38
N GLU A 328 -2.68 -26.05 2.24
CA GLU A 328 -3.75 -25.50 1.42
C GLU A 328 -4.68 -24.66 2.29
N VAL A 329 -4.90 -23.41 1.88
CA VAL A 329 -5.83 -22.47 2.51
C VAL A 329 -7.06 -22.41 1.63
N MET A 330 -8.22 -22.72 2.20
CA MET A 330 -9.52 -22.59 1.52
C MET A 330 -10.40 -21.59 2.26
N ALA A 331 -10.86 -20.55 1.58
CA ALA A 331 -11.69 -19.48 2.12
C ALA A 331 -13.03 -19.38 1.36
N ASN A 332 -14.12 -19.66 2.06
CA ASN A 332 -15.48 -19.48 1.54
C ASN A 332 -15.95 -18.06 1.84
N ILE A 333 -15.72 -17.15 0.89
CA ILE A 333 -16.02 -15.72 1.02
C ILE A 333 -17.40 -15.42 0.41
N THR A 334 -18.27 -14.75 1.17
CA THR A 334 -19.66 -14.46 0.80
C THR A 334 -20.04 -13.01 1.08
N TYR A 335 -20.93 -12.49 0.25
CA TYR A 335 -21.64 -11.23 0.50
C TYR A 335 -22.61 -11.37 1.69
N PRO A 336 -23.09 -10.27 2.29
CA PRO A 336 -24.08 -10.32 3.37
C PRO A 336 -25.36 -11.12 3.05
N ASN A 337 -25.72 -11.23 1.77
CA ASN A 337 -26.87 -12.03 1.29
C ASN A 337 -26.58 -13.54 1.17
N GLY A 338 -25.36 -14.00 1.50
CA GLY A 338 -24.93 -15.39 1.45
C GLY A 338 -24.44 -15.88 0.08
N THR A 339 -24.45 -15.04 -0.96
CA THR A 339 -23.91 -15.42 -2.27
C THR A 339 -22.38 -15.39 -2.29
N PRO A 340 -21.70 -16.28 -3.04
CA PRO A 340 -20.24 -16.34 -3.07
C PRO A 340 -19.63 -15.14 -3.79
N VAL A 341 -18.55 -14.61 -3.24
CA VAL A 341 -17.72 -13.56 -3.88
C VAL A 341 -16.78 -14.24 -4.86
N ARG A 342 -16.92 -13.95 -6.15
CA ARG A 342 -16.15 -14.61 -7.23
C ARG A 342 -15.03 -13.76 -7.81
N PHE A 343 -15.00 -12.47 -7.46
CA PHE A 343 -14.06 -11.50 -8.01
C PHE A 343 -13.57 -10.59 -6.89
N GLY A 344 -12.26 -10.39 -6.82
CA GLY A 344 -11.61 -9.59 -5.79
C GLY A 344 -10.12 -9.87 -5.72
N LEU A 345 -9.46 -9.26 -4.74
CA LEU A 345 -8.08 -9.48 -4.38
C LEU A 345 -8.07 -9.96 -2.93
N PHE A 346 -7.78 -11.23 -2.72
CA PHE A 346 -7.68 -11.83 -1.39
C PHE A 346 -6.31 -12.46 -1.23
N SER A 347 -5.76 -12.34 -0.03
CA SER A 347 -4.50 -12.95 0.36
C SER A 347 -4.62 -13.63 1.71
N ALA A 348 -3.77 -14.62 1.92
CA ALA A 348 -3.62 -15.35 3.16
C ALA A 348 -2.21 -15.09 3.72
N THR A 349 -2.11 -14.80 5.01
CA THR A 349 -0.82 -14.71 5.73
C THR A 349 -0.77 -15.80 6.78
N LEU A 350 0.31 -16.59 6.77
CA LEU A 350 0.56 -17.64 7.76
C LEU A 350 1.54 -17.12 8.81
N LEU A 351 1.18 -17.22 10.08
CA LEU A 351 2.01 -16.78 11.20
C LEU A 351 1.72 -17.57 12.48
N PRO A 352 2.68 -17.67 13.43
CA PRO A 352 2.42 -18.27 14.73
C PRO A 352 1.23 -17.57 15.42
N ALA A 353 0.31 -18.34 16.01
CA ALA A 353 -0.93 -17.79 16.57
C ALA A 353 -0.68 -16.75 17.68
N ALA A 354 0.43 -16.88 18.41
CA ALA A 354 0.86 -15.91 19.42
C ALA A 354 1.24 -14.54 18.85
N LEU A 355 1.46 -14.43 17.53
CA LEU A 355 1.94 -13.24 16.84
C LEU A 355 0.88 -12.61 15.93
N THR A 356 -0.38 -13.03 16.00
CA THR A 356 -1.47 -12.41 15.22
C THR A 356 -1.63 -10.92 15.50
N GLY A 357 -1.22 -10.43 16.68
CA GLY A 357 -1.15 -9.00 16.98
C GLY A 357 -0.13 -8.21 16.14
N LEU A 358 0.80 -8.89 15.47
CA LEU A 358 1.79 -8.30 14.56
C LEU A 358 1.44 -8.49 13.07
N TYR A 359 0.22 -8.95 12.77
CA TYR A 359 -0.24 -9.27 11.42
C TYR A 359 0.14 -8.21 10.37
N GLU A 360 -0.15 -6.94 10.67
CA GLU A 360 0.09 -5.82 9.75
C GLU A 360 1.55 -5.76 9.30
N ASN A 361 2.52 -5.99 10.19
CA ASN A 361 3.93 -5.94 9.83
C ASN A 361 4.39 -7.16 9.02
N VAL A 362 3.74 -8.30 9.24
CA VAL A 362 4.13 -9.60 8.69
C VAL A 362 3.58 -9.78 7.28
N SER A 363 2.31 -9.39 7.08
CA SER A 363 1.57 -9.51 5.82
C SER A 363 2.29 -8.84 4.65
N TYR A 364 2.88 -7.66 4.83
CA TYR A 364 3.69 -6.96 3.80
C TYR A 364 4.79 -7.80 3.13
N SER A 365 5.27 -8.86 3.78
CA SER A 365 6.38 -9.69 3.27
C SER A 365 6.05 -11.15 3.04
N THR A 366 4.88 -11.63 3.49
CA THR A 366 4.56 -13.07 3.58
C THR A 366 3.18 -13.45 3.04
N GLU A 367 2.45 -12.50 2.45
CA GLU A 367 1.16 -12.75 1.83
C GLU A 367 1.23 -13.74 0.65
N VAL A 368 0.28 -14.68 0.65
CA VAL A 368 0.04 -15.63 -0.44
C VAL A 368 -1.29 -15.26 -1.10
N PRO A 369 -1.32 -14.93 -2.40
CA PRO A 369 -2.55 -14.58 -3.09
C PRO A 369 -3.47 -15.80 -3.23
N LEU A 370 -4.76 -15.61 -2.96
CA LEU A 370 -5.79 -16.62 -3.17
C LEU A 370 -6.33 -16.55 -4.60
N GLN A 371 -6.73 -17.70 -5.15
CA GLN A 371 -7.36 -17.82 -6.46
C GLN A 371 -8.76 -18.44 -6.31
N PHE A 372 -9.74 -17.87 -7.01
CA PHE A 372 -11.10 -18.42 -6.97
C PHE A 372 -11.21 -19.67 -7.85
N SER A 373 -11.57 -20.79 -7.25
CA SER A 373 -11.55 -22.15 -7.80
C SER A 373 -12.68 -22.95 -7.17
N ASP A 374 -13.49 -23.65 -8.00
CA ASP A 374 -14.58 -24.56 -7.56
C ASP A 374 -15.54 -24.05 -6.46
N GLY A 375 -15.77 -22.73 -6.39
CA GLY A 375 -16.72 -22.10 -5.46
C GLY A 375 -16.08 -21.54 -4.19
N ALA A 376 -14.77 -21.69 -4.00
CA ALA A 376 -13.99 -21.19 -2.88
C ALA A 376 -12.77 -20.38 -3.36
N TRP A 377 -12.14 -19.64 -2.46
CA TRP A 377 -10.84 -19.02 -2.68
C TRP A 377 -9.75 -19.91 -2.11
N GLU A 378 -8.78 -20.29 -2.92
CA GLU A 378 -7.78 -21.32 -2.60
C GLU A 378 -6.35 -20.76 -2.77
N ALA A 379 -5.44 -21.17 -1.89
CA ALA A 379 -4.02 -20.85 -1.98
C ALA A 379 -3.16 -21.99 -1.43
N GLU A 380 -1.99 -22.19 -2.02
CA GLU A 380 -0.96 -23.08 -1.48
C GLU A 380 0.14 -22.25 -0.81
N ALA A 381 0.44 -22.58 0.45
CA ALA A 381 1.49 -21.96 1.24
C ALA A 381 2.42 -23.04 1.83
N TYR A 382 3.61 -22.65 2.27
CA TYR A 382 4.58 -23.54 2.89
C TYR A 382 5.00 -23.00 4.25
N LEU A 383 5.01 -23.88 5.25
CA LEU A 383 5.51 -23.53 6.58
C LEU A 383 7.04 -23.52 6.64
N PRO A 384 7.63 -22.81 7.61
CA PRO A 384 9.05 -22.92 7.86
C PRO A 384 9.38 -24.34 8.35
N GLY A 385 10.57 -24.81 8.00
CA GLY A 385 11.13 -26.08 8.44
C GLY A 385 12.66 -26.08 8.36
N PRO A 386 13.31 -27.21 8.70
CA PRO A 386 14.76 -27.27 8.89
C PRO A 386 15.61 -26.85 7.69
N SER A 387 15.05 -26.92 6.48
CA SER A 387 15.75 -26.64 5.21
C SER A 387 15.14 -25.50 4.39
N SER A 388 14.04 -24.89 4.85
CA SER A 388 13.34 -23.82 4.14
C SER A 388 12.58 -22.93 5.13
N ILE A 389 12.67 -21.61 4.97
CA ILE A 389 11.88 -20.64 5.74
C ILE A 389 10.41 -20.56 5.27
N GLY A 390 10.04 -21.30 4.22
CA GLY A 390 8.68 -21.33 3.67
C GLY A 390 8.20 -19.95 3.20
N ASN A 391 6.88 -19.75 3.19
CA ASN A 391 6.27 -18.42 3.00
C ASN A 391 6.39 -17.55 4.26
N ALA A 392 6.83 -18.11 5.39
CA ALA A 392 7.03 -17.42 6.66
C ALA A 392 8.46 -16.82 6.76
N THR A 393 8.92 -16.12 5.71
CA THR A 393 10.30 -15.62 5.59
C THR A 393 10.73 -14.68 6.73
N TYR A 394 9.75 -14.09 7.44
CA TYR A 394 9.98 -13.20 8.58
C TYR A 394 10.38 -13.94 9.87
N TYR A 395 10.13 -15.25 9.97
CA TYR A 395 10.36 -16.05 11.16
C TYR A 395 11.51 -17.04 10.92
N GLU A 396 12.75 -16.59 11.12
CA GLU A 396 13.92 -17.48 11.13
C GLU A 396 13.86 -18.40 12.37
N GLY A 397 13.47 -19.66 12.19
CA GLY A 397 13.54 -20.71 13.21
C GLY A 397 12.38 -21.71 13.20
N SER A 398 12.58 -22.90 13.78
CA SER A 398 11.51 -23.88 14.02
C SER A 398 10.58 -23.37 15.13
N TYR A 399 9.41 -22.87 14.75
CA TYR A 399 8.33 -22.55 15.68
C TYR A 399 7.38 -23.74 15.84
N GLY A 400 7.57 -24.50 16.92
CA GLY A 400 6.58 -25.47 17.37
C GLY A 400 5.41 -24.77 18.06
N GLY A 401 4.17 -25.04 17.63
CA GLY A 401 2.99 -24.44 18.26
C GLY A 401 1.77 -24.37 17.34
N GLU A 402 0.75 -23.64 17.80
CA GLU A 402 -0.42 -23.31 16.99
C GLU A 402 -0.07 -22.20 16.00
N TRP A 403 -0.49 -22.39 14.76
CA TRP A 403 -0.35 -21.44 13.67
C TRP A 403 -1.72 -20.89 13.29
N ALA A 404 -1.76 -19.63 12.93
CA ALA A 404 -2.91 -18.97 12.37
C ALA A 404 -2.68 -18.72 10.88
N VAL A 405 -3.72 -18.92 10.08
CA VAL A 405 -3.86 -18.24 8.80
C VAL A 405 -4.83 -17.09 8.99
N VAL A 406 -4.46 -15.91 8.51
CA VAL A 406 -5.34 -14.75 8.48
C VAL A 406 -5.58 -14.41 7.01
N VAL A 407 -6.84 -14.38 6.62
CA VAL A 407 -7.29 -14.03 5.27
C VAL A 407 -7.87 -12.63 5.31
N THR A 408 -7.41 -11.81 4.36
CA THR A 408 -7.89 -10.45 4.12
C THR A 408 -8.10 -10.22 2.64
N GLY A 409 -8.86 -9.19 2.32
CA GLY A 409 -8.97 -8.74 0.95
C GLY A 409 -10.21 -7.94 0.68
N GLU A 410 -10.39 -7.65 -0.59
CA GLU A 410 -11.42 -6.76 -1.10
C GLU A 410 -12.10 -7.40 -2.31
N GLY A 411 -13.43 -7.38 -2.34
CA GLY A 411 -14.22 -7.76 -3.49
C GLY A 411 -14.11 -6.74 -4.62
N ALA A 412 -14.45 -7.11 -5.85
CA ALA A 412 -14.31 -6.24 -7.03
C ALA A 412 -15.06 -4.89 -6.96
N TRP A 413 -15.98 -4.71 -6.01
CA TRP A 413 -16.78 -3.49 -5.82
C TRP A 413 -16.45 -2.73 -4.52
N GLY A 414 -15.36 -3.10 -3.87
CA GLY A 414 -14.90 -2.47 -2.64
C GLY A 414 -15.42 -3.08 -1.34
N ASP A 415 -16.17 -4.18 -1.41
CA ASP A 415 -16.60 -4.91 -0.21
C ASP A 415 -15.36 -5.47 0.51
N GLN A 416 -15.15 -5.06 1.74
CA GLN A 416 -13.94 -5.42 2.50
C GLN A 416 -14.20 -6.66 3.34
N LEU A 417 -13.22 -7.56 3.40
CA LEU A 417 -13.21 -8.70 4.29
C LEU A 417 -12.45 -8.34 5.59
N PRO A 418 -13.13 -8.27 6.75
CA PRO A 418 -12.46 -8.21 8.05
C PRO A 418 -11.50 -9.38 8.24
N TYR A 419 -10.57 -9.25 9.19
CA TYR A 419 -9.70 -10.37 9.58
C TYR A 419 -10.50 -11.65 9.84
N SER A 420 -10.39 -12.60 8.93
CA SER A 420 -10.96 -13.93 9.07
C SER A 420 -9.82 -14.92 9.24
N SER A 421 -9.84 -15.67 10.33
CA SER A 421 -8.75 -16.58 10.67
C SER A 421 -9.21 -18.02 10.81
N ALA A 422 -8.27 -18.91 10.51
CA ALA A 422 -8.34 -20.30 10.94
C ALA A 422 -7.05 -20.65 11.69
N TYR A 423 -7.17 -21.57 12.63
CA TYR A 423 -6.07 -22.02 13.46
C TYR A 423 -5.85 -23.50 13.21
N ALA A 424 -4.58 -23.88 13.13
CA ALA A 424 -4.20 -25.28 13.09
C ALA A 424 -2.92 -25.47 13.89
N TRP A 425 -2.82 -26.64 14.51
CA TRP A 425 -1.61 -27.01 15.23
C TRP A 425 -0.57 -27.47 14.23
N LEU A 426 0.67 -27.01 14.40
CA LEU A 426 1.80 -27.68 13.77
C LEU A 426 1.76 -29.13 14.26
N GLY A 427 1.41 -30.04 13.35
CA GLY A 427 1.27 -31.45 13.60
C GLY A 427 2.64 -31.98 13.98
N ARG A 428 2.80 -32.37 15.24
CA ARG A 428 4.00 -33.10 15.67
C ARG A 428 4.12 -34.36 14.82
N ASN A 429 5.30 -34.54 14.25
CA ASN A 429 5.78 -35.78 13.65
C ASN A 429 5.37 -37.00 14.49
N VAL A 430 4.86 -38.06 13.88
CA VAL A 430 4.70 -39.33 14.60
C VAL A 430 6.08 -39.79 15.05
N VAL A 431 6.26 -39.93 16.37
CA VAL A 431 7.55 -40.32 16.95
C VAL A 431 7.57 -41.84 17.20
N TYR A 432 8.49 -42.52 16.54
CA TYR A 432 8.81 -43.92 16.80
C TYR A 432 10.07 -43.96 17.66
N ARG A 433 9.96 -44.45 18.90
CA ARG A 433 11.08 -44.56 19.84
C ARG A 433 11.32 -45.98 20.30
N GLY A 434 12.52 -46.53 20.07
CA GLY A 434 12.90 -47.85 20.61
C GLY A 434 12.08 -49.02 20.05
N VAL A 435 11.48 -48.87 18.88
CA VAL A 435 10.57 -49.88 18.27
C VAL A 435 11.14 -50.45 16.97
N ASN A 436 10.64 -51.64 16.62
CA ASN A 436 10.94 -52.29 15.34
C ASN A 436 9.83 -51.99 14.32
N LEU A 437 10.23 -51.41 13.19
CA LEU A 437 9.35 -50.95 12.13
C LEU A 437 9.46 -51.87 10.92
N THR A 438 8.37 -52.58 10.62
CA THR A 438 8.34 -53.61 9.58
C THR A 438 7.31 -53.34 8.49
N SER A 439 6.14 -52.81 8.86
CA SER A 439 5.08 -52.36 7.96
C SER A 439 4.05 -51.54 8.74
N GLY A 440 3.22 -50.73 8.05
CA GLY A 440 2.12 -50.00 8.67
C GLY A 440 2.54 -48.84 9.58
N PHE A 441 3.72 -48.26 9.35
CA PHE A 441 4.20 -47.05 10.01
C PHE A 441 4.27 -45.89 9.01
N GLU A 442 4.24 -44.65 9.51
CA GLU A 442 4.32 -43.46 8.69
C GLU A 442 5.73 -43.33 8.10
N THR A 443 5.80 -43.31 6.77
CA THR A 443 7.06 -43.20 6.04
C THR A 443 7.35 -41.77 5.58
N SER A 444 6.57 -40.78 6.01
CA SER A 444 6.83 -39.37 5.72
C SER A 444 6.44 -38.48 6.90
N GLY A 445 7.23 -37.44 7.21
CA GLY A 445 6.92 -36.51 8.30
C GLY A 445 6.98 -37.14 9.70
N ALA A 446 7.86 -38.12 9.90
CA ALA A 446 8.00 -38.86 11.16
C ALA A 446 9.35 -38.60 11.83
N VAL A 447 9.42 -38.83 13.15
CA VAL A 447 10.68 -38.85 13.90
C VAL A 447 11.01 -40.28 14.29
N PHE A 448 12.22 -40.72 13.97
CA PHE A 448 12.72 -42.06 14.25
C PHE A 448 13.88 -41.97 15.25
N GLU A 449 13.67 -42.46 16.47
CA GLU A 449 14.66 -42.40 17.56
C GLU A 449 14.95 -43.80 18.11
N ASP A 450 16.21 -44.22 18.05
CA ASP A 450 16.63 -45.55 18.54
C ASP A 450 15.83 -46.73 17.95
N VAL A 451 15.39 -46.61 16.69
CA VAL A 451 14.53 -47.61 16.03
C VAL A 451 15.32 -48.64 15.21
N THR A 452 14.67 -49.77 14.92
CA THR A 452 15.13 -50.71 13.89
C THR A 452 14.13 -50.76 12.73
N ILE A 453 14.58 -50.46 11.52
CA ILE A 453 13.80 -50.40 10.30
C ILE A 453 14.11 -51.64 9.45
N MET A 454 13.08 -52.44 9.19
CA MET A 454 13.11 -53.59 8.28
C MET A 454 12.04 -53.38 7.21
N TYR A 455 12.31 -52.46 6.28
CA TYR A 455 11.34 -51.92 5.35
C TYR A 455 11.96 -51.69 3.97
N ASN A 456 11.21 -52.06 2.93
CA ASN A 456 11.59 -51.80 1.55
C ASN A 456 10.68 -50.72 0.98
N GLY A 457 11.26 -49.57 0.62
CA GLY A 457 10.52 -48.42 0.13
C GLY A 457 11.25 -47.11 0.38
N THR A 458 10.50 -46.01 0.39
CA THR A 458 11.05 -44.67 0.64
C THR A 458 10.54 -44.16 1.99
N ILE A 459 11.45 -43.59 2.79
CA ILE A 459 11.14 -42.72 3.92
C ILE A 459 11.53 -41.30 3.52
N SER A 460 10.63 -40.34 3.67
CA SER A 460 10.85 -38.95 3.25
C SER A 460 10.57 -37.91 4.32
N TRP A 461 11.18 -36.73 4.22
CA TRP A 461 10.83 -35.56 5.04
C TRP A 461 10.78 -35.89 6.54
N SER A 462 11.76 -36.63 7.04
CA SER A 462 11.74 -37.23 8.38
C SER A 462 13.02 -36.93 9.14
N LEU A 463 12.93 -36.93 10.48
CA LEU A 463 14.06 -36.72 11.37
C LEU A 463 14.51 -38.05 11.98
N MET A 464 15.82 -38.29 12.03
CA MET A 464 16.43 -39.48 12.61
C MET A 464 17.38 -39.13 13.75
N GLU A 465 17.04 -39.55 14.96
CA GLU A 465 17.76 -39.26 16.20
C GLU A 465 18.26 -40.55 16.87
N GLY A 466 19.25 -40.43 17.75
CA GLY A 466 19.82 -41.58 18.45
C GLY A 466 20.44 -42.61 17.48
N LEU A 467 20.13 -43.89 17.67
CA LEU A 467 20.68 -44.99 16.89
C LEU A 467 19.63 -45.64 15.98
N VAL A 468 19.62 -45.26 14.70
CA VAL A 468 18.70 -45.82 13.69
C VAL A 468 19.36 -46.99 12.97
N ARG A 469 18.80 -48.20 13.14
CA ARG A 469 19.28 -49.42 12.47
C ARG A 469 18.44 -49.72 11.24
N VAL A 470 19.06 -49.85 10.07
CA VAL A 470 18.43 -50.31 8.83
C VAL A 470 18.91 -51.73 8.56
N VAL A 471 18.02 -52.72 8.64
CA VAL A 471 18.39 -54.14 8.60
C VAL A 471 17.68 -54.85 7.45
N SER A 472 18.42 -55.61 6.66
CA SER A 472 17.88 -56.46 5.57
C SER A 472 16.90 -55.71 4.64
N SER A 473 17.22 -54.46 4.30
CA SER A 473 16.29 -53.52 3.65
C SER A 473 16.83 -52.95 2.34
N ARG A 474 15.92 -52.60 1.42
CA ARG A 474 16.14 -51.73 0.25
C ARG A 474 15.42 -50.41 0.50
N LEU A 475 16.12 -49.47 1.12
CA LEU A 475 15.54 -48.25 1.68
C LEU A 475 16.09 -47.01 0.98
N THR A 476 15.20 -46.11 0.58
CA THR A 476 15.55 -44.76 0.15
C THR A 476 15.18 -43.77 1.24
N LEU A 477 16.14 -42.99 1.72
CA LEU A 477 15.94 -41.85 2.60
C LEU A 477 16.01 -40.58 1.74
N SER A 478 14.88 -39.87 1.61
CA SER A 478 14.79 -38.67 0.77
C SER A 478 14.41 -37.46 1.60
N TYR A 479 15.22 -36.39 1.60
CA TYR A 479 14.97 -35.22 2.46
C TYR A 479 14.91 -35.59 3.96
N VAL A 480 15.81 -36.47 4.40
CA VAL A 480 15.92 -36.88 5.80
C VAL A 480 17.05 -36.10 6.47
N ASP A 481 16.81 -35.59 7.67
CA ASP A 481 17.87 -35.10 8.55
C ASP A 481 18.17 -36.14 9.62
N SER A 482 19.43 -36.57 9.73
CA SER A 482 19.86 -37.49 10.76
C SER A 482 20.88 -36.83 11.68
N GLN A 483 20.43 -36.50 12.88
CA GLN A 483 21.27 -35.95 13.95
C GLN A 483 22.00 -37.04 14.73
N GLY A 484 21.53 -38.29 14.62
CA GLY A 484 22.11 -39.48 15.22
C GLY A 484 23.00 -40.33 14.30
N VAL A 485 23.15 -41.61 14.63
CA VAL A 485 23.94 -42.58 13.85
C VAL A 485 23.00 -43.51 13.10
N ILE A 486 23.18 -43.59 11.78
CA ILE A 486 22.52 -44.59 10.94
C ILE A 486 23.44 -45.80 10.78
N VAL A 487 22.96 -46.99 11.14
CA VAL A 487 23.68 -48.26 10.96
C VAL A 487 22.91 -49.13 9.99
N ALA A 488 23.47 -49.35 8.80
CA ALA A 488 22.92 -50.27 7.81
C ALA A 488 23.60 -51.64 7.89
N VAL A 489 22.80 -52.70 8.02
CA VAL A 489 23.24 -54.09 8.10
C VAL A 489 22.55 -54.89 7.01
N ASN A 490 23.32 -55.60 6.17
CA ASN A 490 22.81 -56.40 5.05
C ASN A 490 21.77 -55.64 4.18
N SER A 491 22.01 -54.36 3.91
CA SER A 491 21.03 -53.45 3.31
C SER A 491 21.56 -52.72 2.07
N ASN A 492 20.64 -52.27 1.21
CA ASN A 492 20.91 -51.32 0.15
C ASN A 492 20.22 -49.99 0.48
N LEU A 493 21.01 -48.99 0.84
CA LEU A 493 20.53 -47.70 1.35
C LEU A 493 20.83 -46.60 0.35
N THR A 494 19.82 -45.83 -0.06
CA THR A 494 20.02 -44.62 -0.87
C THR A 494 19.68 -43.40 -0.01
N LEU A 495 20.62 -42.47 0.15
CA LEU A 495 20.36 -41.15 0.73
C LEU A 495 20.27 -40.14 -0.41
N ARG A 496 19.14 -39.42 -0.48
CA ARG A 496 18.89 -38.40 -1.50
C ARG A 496 18.48 -37.10 -0.83
N TYR A 497 19.16 -36.00 -1.13
CA TYR A 497 18.90 -34.69 -0.49
C TYR A 497 18.86 -34.75 1.05
N SER A 498 19.72 -35.57 1.66
CA SER A 498 19.65 -35.89 3.10
C SER A 498 20.93 -35.50 3.84
N THR A 499 20.82 -35.28 5.15
CA THR A 499 21.95 -35.01 6.05
C THR A 499 22.11 -36.15 7.05
N ALA A 500 23.35 -36.50 7.40
CA ALA A 500 23.61 -37.49 8.45
C ALA A 500 24.89 -37.20 9.26
N SER A 501 24.78 -37.25 10.59
CA SER A 501 25.92 -37.11 11.51
C SER A 501 26.92 -38.27 11.35
N ALA A 502 26.44 -39.51 11.27
CA ALA A 502 27.29 -40.66 10.97
C ALA A 502 26.52 -41.77 10.26
N LEU A 503 27.19 -42.43 9.31
CA LEU A 503 26.68 -43.59 8.57
C LEU A 503 27.65 -44.77 8.71
N ILE A 504 27.17 -45.88 9.26
CA ILE A 504 27.94 -47.10 9.46
C ILE A 504 27.37 -48.21 8.59
N LEU A 505 28.22 -48.90 7.82
CA LEU A 505 27.80 -49.91 6.85
C LEU A 505 28.41 -51.28 7.17
N ILE A 506 27.58 -52.31 7.35
CA ILE A 506 28.00 -53.69 7.59
C ILE A 506 27.35 -54.60 6.53
N ASP A 507 28.16 -55.28 5.71
CA ASP A 507 27.70 -56.05 4.54
C ASP A 507 26.63 -55.31 3.71
N SER A 508 26.79 -53.98 3.57
CA SER A 508 25.76 -53.08 3.02
C SER A 508 26.29 -52.20 1.91
N ARG A 509 25.41 -51.76 1.02
CA ARG A 509 25.70 -50.78 -0.02
C ARG A 509 24.98 -49.48 0.28
N ALA A 510 25.68 -48.35 0.19
CA ALA A 510 25.08 -47.03 0.29
C ALA A 510 25.30 -46.22 -0.99
N THR A 511 24.27 -45.53 -1.45
CA THR A 511 24.35 -44.54 -2.54
C THR A 511 23.93 -43.19 -2.00
N LEU A 512 24.83 -42.19 -2.06
CA LEU A 512 24.58 -40.82 -1.63
C LEU A 512 24.39 -39.94 -2.87
N GLU A 513 23.26 -39.25 -2.94
CA GLU A 513 22.90 -38.32 -4.02
C GLU A 513 22.51 -36.98 -3.41
N TYR A 514 23.21 -35.89 -3.76
CA TYR A 514 22.94 -34.55 -3.23
C TYR A 514 22.84 -34.48 -1.70
N SER A 515 23.64 -35.27 -0.98
CA SER A 515 23.54 -35.46 0.48
C SER A 515 24.80 -35.00 1.21
N ASP A 516 24.72 -34.63 2.49
CA ASP A 516 25.87 -34.28 3.34
C ASP A 516 25.99 -35.24 4.53
N VAL A 517 27.04 -36.06 4.55
CA VAL A 517 27.29 -37.05 5.60
C VAL A 517 28.61 -36.73 6.30
N ARG A 518 28.56 -36.42 7.59
CA ARG A 518 29.73 -35.93 8.32
C ARG A 518 30.78 -37.03 8.55
N GLU A 519 30.37 -38.25 8.88
CA GLU A 519 31.27 -39.41 9.01
C GLU A 519 30.67 -40.66 8.37
N VAL A 520 31.47 -41.38 7.59
CA VAL A 520 31.10 -42.68 7.00
C VAL A 520 32.11 -43.74 7.44
N ILE A 521 31.60 -44.84 7.98
CA ILE A 521 32.41 -45.96 8.47
C ILE A 521 32.05 -47.20 7.66
N ILE A 522 33.01 -47.68 6.87
CA ILE A 522 32.80 -48.81 5.96
C ILE A 522 33.34 -50.08 6.61
N GLY A 523 32.43 -50.92 7.08
CA GLY A 523 32.74 -52.25 7.59
C GLY A 523 33.03 -53.27 6.48
N PRO A 524 33.44 -54.50 6.85
CA PRO A 524 33.67 -55.59 5.91
C PRO A 524 32.45 -55.83 5.01
N GLY A 525 32.71 -56.17 3.74
CA GLY A 525 31.66 -56.47 2.76
C GLY A 525 30.84 -55.25 2.25
N SER A 526 31.10 -54.05 2.77
CA SER A 526 30.34 -52.85 2.45
C SER A 526 30.98 -51.96 1.38
N ASN A 527 30.18 -51.11 0.74
CA ASN A 527 30.66 -50.05 -0.15
C ASN A 527 29.74 -48.82 -0.09
N VAL A 528 30.30 -47.62 -0.31
CA VAL A 528 29.54 -46.39 -0.53
C VAL A 528 29.91 -45.75 -1.86
N SER A 529 28.91 -45.31 -2.62
CA SER A 529 29.07 -44.47 -3.80
C SER A 529 28.46 -43.10 -3.52
N ALA A 530 29.16 -42.02 -3.83
CA ALA A 530 28.67 -40.66 -3.64
C ALA A 530 28.67 -39.89 -4.96
N THR A 531 27.52 -39.29 -5.29
CA THR A 531 27.32 -38.43 -6.47
C THR A 531 26.82 -37.08 -5.98
N LEU A 532 27.52 -36.00 -6.34
CA LEU A 532 27.15 -34.63 -5.97
C LEU A 532 26.86 -34.45 -4.47
N SER A 533 27.56 -35.21 -3.63
CA SER A 533 27.34 -35.31 -2.18
C SER A 533 28.64 -34.97 -1.44
N ARG A 534 28.51 -34.45 -0.22
CA ARG A 534 29.64 -34.17 0.67
C ARG A 534 29.78 -35.30 1.68
N VAL A 535 31.01 -35.79 1.85
CA VAL A 535 31.35 -36.77 2.89
C VAL A 535 32.54 -36.22 3.68
N GLY A 536 32.33 -35.95 4.98
CA GLY A 536 33.32 -35.29 5.83
C GLY A 536 34.54 -36.16 6.13
N LYS A 537 34.32 -37.26 6.85
CA LYS A 537 35.37 -38.23 7.23
C LYS A 537 34.98 -39.64 6.76
N VAL A 538 35.92 -40.37 6.17
CA VAL A 538 35.73 -41.78 5.80
C VAL A 538 36.70 -42.65 6.60
N VAL A 539 36.18 -43.69 7.25
CA VAL A 539 36.95 -44.66 8.02
C VAL A 539 36.83 -46.03 7.37
N ASN A 540 37.94 -46.53 6.81
CA ASN A 540 38.02 -47.83 6.14
C ASN A 540 39.01 -48.78 6.83
N GLY A 541 38.76 -50.09 6.72
CA GLY A 541 39.75 -51.13 7.02
C GLY A 541 40.08 -51.29 8.51
N THR A 542 41.36 -51.42 8.84
CA THR A 542 41.90 -51.87 10.15
C THR A 542 41.50 -51.03 11.37
N ALA A 543 40.93 -49.83 11.18
CA ALA A 543 40.32 -49.02 12.24
C ALA A 543 38.95 -49.56 12.72
N TRP A 544 38.30 -50.44 11.94
CA TRP A 544 37.04 -51.10 12.27
C TRP A 544 37.13 -51.91 13.56
N GLY A 545 38.22 -52.67 13.74
CA GLY A 545 38.41 -53.52 14.92
C GLY A 545 38.55 -52.75 16.23
N ALA A 546 39.13 -51.54 16.18
CA ALA A 546 39.28 -50.69 17.36
C ALA A 546 37.98 -49.96 17.74
N LEU A 547 37.17 -49.60 16.74
CA LEU A 547 35.86 -48.97 16.95
C LEU A 547 34.79 -49.98 17.39
N MET A 548 34.84 -51.21 16.86
CA MET A 548 33.97 -52.33 17.26
C MET A 548 34.21 -52.80 18.70
N ASN A 549 35.36 -52.46 19.30
CA ASN A 549 35.60 -52.67 20.74
C ASN A 549 34.98 -51.56 21.62
N ALA A 550 34.64 -50.41 21.04
CA ALA A 550 33.98 -49.31 21.73
C ALA A 550 32.44 -49.40 21.68
N ILE A 551 31.88 -50.10 20.68
CA ILE A 551 30.47 -50.50 20.62
C ILE A 551 30.35 -51.85 21.34
N SER A 552 29.49 -51.98 22.35
CA SER A 552 29.53 -53.14 23.24
C SER A 552 29.11 -54.44 22.53
N GLN A 553 29.76 -55.57 22.82
CA GLN A 553 29.37 -56.89 22.26
C GLN A 553 27.93 -57.30 22.61
N ALA A 554 27.33 -56.72 23.66
CA ALA A 554 25.91 -56.90 24.00
C ALA A 554 24.96 -56.25 22.98
N GLU A 555 25.35 -55.13 22.36
CA GLU A 555 24.55 -54.42 21.35
C GLU A 555 24.53 -55.14 19.98
N LEU A 556 25.53 -55.98 19.70
CA LEU A 556 25.56 -56.81 18.49
C LEU A 556 24.88 -58.17 18.66
N LEU A 557 24.93 -58.77 19.85
CA LEU A 557 24.23 -60.04 20.13
C LEU A 557 22.71 -59.91 20.00
N GLY A 558 22.15 -58.71 20.20
CA GLY A 558 20.75 -58.39 19.92
C GLY A 558 20.33 -58.55 18.45
N LEU A 559 21.26 -58.54 17.49
CA LEU A 559 20.99 -58.76 16.07
C LEU A 559 20.92 -60.24 15.67
N SER A 560 21.48 -61.15 16.49
CA SER A 560 21.43 -62.60 16.23
C SER A 560 20.11 -63.27 16.65
N GLY A 561 19.29 -62.58 17.48
CA GLY A 561 18.00 -63.09 17.97
C GLY A 561 16.78 -62.68 17.13
N LEU A 562 16.95 -61.91 16.06
CA LEU A 562 15.86 -61.34 15.25
C LEU A 562 15.45 -62.20 14.05
N GLU A 563 16.12 -63.33 13.80
CA GLU A 563 15.67 -64.31 12.79
C GLU A 563 14.48 -65.17 13.27
N SER A 564 14.10 -65.15 14.56
CA SER A 564 13.15 -66.14 15.12
C SER A 564 11.80 -65.62 15.61
N MET A 565 11.37 -64.38 15.35
CA MET A 565 10.09 -63.86 15.89
C MET A 565 9.17 -63.25 14.82
N ARG A 566 8.26 -64.11 14.32
CA ARG A 566 6.95 -63.76 13.73
C ARG A 566 5.92 -63.46 14.84
N PRO A 567 4.77 -62.82 14.53
CA PRO A 567 4.15 -61.78 15.36
C PRO A 567 3.13 -62.30 16.38
N GLN A 568 2.85 -61.54 17.46
CA GLN A 568 1.46 -61.28 17.92
C GLN A 568 1.33 -60.23 19.07
N ARG A 569 0.54 -59.18 18.76
CA ARG A 569 -0.49 -58.41 19.52
C ARG A 569 -0.33 -57.96 21.00
N ALA A 570 -0.54 -56.63 21.13
CA ALA A 570 -1.42 -55.90 22.08
C ALA A 570 -0.97 -55.80 23.56
N ALA A 571 -1.24 -54.75 24.35
CA ALA A 571 -1.90 -53.43 24.26
C ALA A 571 -1.51 -52.65 25.56
N PRO A 572 -1.74 -51.32 25.65
CA PRO A 572 -0.87 -50.36 26.35
C PRO A 572 -1.35 -49.94 27.76
N ARG A 573 -0.51 -49.21 28.53
CA ARG A 573 -1.02 -48.22 29.52
C ARG A 573 -0.03 -47.14 29.99
N ALA A 574 -0.48 -45.90 29.76
CA ALA A 574 -0.40 -44.63 30.50
C ALA A 574 0.93 -44.10 31.12
N ILE A 575 1.29 -42.88 30.69
CA ILE A 575 2.30 -41.99 31.29
C ILE A 575 1.59 -40.76 31.87
N THR A 576 2.02 -40.32 33.05
CA THR A 576 1.62 -39.08 33.72
C THR A 576 2.71 -38.02 33.53
N THR A 577 2.32 -36.78 33.22
CA THR A 577 3.21 -35.64 32.91
C THR A 577 3.40 -34.69 34.10
N THR A 578 4.56 -34.03 34.17
CA THR A 578 4.74 -32.74 34.87
C THR A 578 5.61 -31.77 34.03
N PRO A 579 5.32 -30.44 34.07
CA PRO A 579 5.82 -29.45 33.10
C PRO A 579 7.07 -28.68 33.57
N VAL A 580 7.79 -28.04 32.63
CA VAL A 580 8.95 -27.16 32.89
C VAL A 580 8.64 -25.71 32.49
N GLN A 581 9.13 -24.78 33.32
CA GLN A 581 8.91 -23.33 33.33
C GLN A 581 9.58 -22.56 32.18
N GLY A 582 8.99 -21.41 31.84
CA GLY A 582 9.33 -20.54 30.70
C GLY A 582 10.44 -19.51 30.90
N VAL A 583 10.82 -18.90 29.78
CA VAL A 583 11.86 -17.87 29.61
C VAL A 583 11.21 -16.47 29.56
N THR A 584 11.84 -15.46 30.15
CA THR A 584 11.28 -14.11 30.41
C THR A 584 11.56 -13.06 29.33
N GLU A 585 10.65 -12.07 29.28
CA GLU A 585 10.47 -10.94 28.33
C GLU A 585 11.68 -10.04 28.04
N THR A 586 12.71 -10.02 28.87
CA THR A 586 13.82 -9.04 28.76
C THR A 586 14.82 -9.35 27.64
N GLN A 587 14.83 -10.58 27.10
CA GLN A 587 15.73 -10.95 26.00
C GLN A 587 15.19 -10.60 24.60
N GLN A 588 13.90 -10.23 24.48
CA GLN A 588 13.28 -9.84 23.20
C GLN A 588 13.57 -8.38 22.78
N VAL A 589 13.91 -7.49 23.72
CA VAL A 589 14.01 -6.05 23.45
C VAL A 589 15.35 -5.63 22.79
N ALA A 590 16.39 -6.45 22.88
CA ALA A 590 17.73 -6.11 22.35
C ALA A 590 17.85 -6.29 20.82
N ALA A 591 17.03 -7.13 20.19
CA ALA A 591 17.08 -7.41 18.75
C ALA A 591 16.32 -6.37 17.89
N LEU A 592 15.53 -5.49 18.51
CA LEU A 592 14.69 -4.50 17.81
C LEU A 592 15.42 -3.20 17.41
N ARG A 593 16.74 -3.07 17.66
CA ARG A 593 17.48 -1.80 17.49
C ARG A 593 18.27 -1.62 16.18
N GLU A 594 18.28 -2.57 15.24
CA GLU A 594 19.21 -2.52 14.08
C GLU A 594 18.58 -2.47 12.67
N VAL A 595 17.35 -1.97 12.50
CA VAL A 595 16.82 -1.70 11.14
C VAL A 595 16.99 -0.23 10.78
N ARG A 596 17.83 0.05 9.77
CA ARG A 596 18.29 1.39 9.36
C ARG A 596 17.19 2.25 8.68
N PRO A 597 17.10 3.56 8.94
CA PRO A 597 16.20 4.50 8.26
C PRO A 597 16.87 5.14 7.03
N GLY A 598 16.22 5.15 5.87
CA GLY A 598 16.87 5.64 4.62
C GLY A 598 16.03 6.44 3.62
N GLN A 599 14.70 6.54 3.74
CA GLN A 599 13.88 7.13 2.66
C GLN A 599 13.07 8.39 3.02
N GLY A 600 12.77 8.65 4.30
CA GLY A 600 11.98 9.83 4.68
C GLY A 600 12.71 11.18 4.57
N TRP A 601 14.03 11.19 4.71
CA TRP A 601 14.84 12.42 4.80
C TRP A 601 15.13 13.10 3.46
N THR A 602 15.12 12.35 2.35
CA THR A 602 15.48 12.87 1.02
C THR A 602 14.33 13.61 0.34
N LEU A 603 13.09 13.21 0.61
CA LEU A 603 11.87 13.87 0.11
C LEU A 603 11.56 15.17 0.87
N THR A 604 11.74 15.19 2.19
CA THR A 604 11.59 16.40 3.03
C THR A 604 12.62 17.47 2.66
N ALA A 605 13.85 17.09 2.35
CA ALA A 605 14.89 18.01 1.88
C ALA A 605 14.55 18.64 0.51
N ALA A 606 13.97 17.89 -0.42
CA ALA A 606 13.62 18.40 -1.75
C ALA A 606 12.46 19.42 -1.69
N VAL A 607 11.43 19.15 -0.88
CA VAL A 607 10.32 20.08 -0.65
C VAL A 607 10.83 21.34 0.08
N ALA A 608 11.65 21.18 1.12
CA ALA A 608 12.26 22.31 1.84
C ALA A 608 13.15 23.18 0.95
N LEU A 609 13.97 22.59 0.07
CA LEU A 609 14.82 23.32 -0.87
C LEU A 609 14.02 24.09 -1.92
N SER A 610 12.92 23.50 -2.42
CA SER A 610 12.01 24.18 -3.34
C SER A 610 11.26 25.35 -2.68
N LEU A 611 10.88 25.19 -1.40
CA LEU A 611 10.27 26.24 -0.57
C LEU A 611 11.23 27.41 -0.30
N VAL A 612 12.50 27.11 0.00
CA VAL A 612 13.54 28.15 0.22
C VAL A 612 13.84 28.91 -1.07
N ALA A 613 13.97 28.21 -2.21
CA ALA A 613 14.20 28.86 -3.50
C ALA A 613 13.05 29.81 -3.88
N LEU A 614 11.81 29.43 -3.58
CA LEU A 614 10.64 30.26 -3.83
C LEU A 614 10.55 31.47 -2.88
N ALA A 615 10.82 31.28 -1.58
CA ALA A 615 10.87 32.36 -0.60
C ALA A 615 11.93 33.41 -0.98
N VAL A 616 13.09 32.98 -1.50
CA VAL A 616 14.13 33.87 -2.03
C VAL A 616 13.64 34.62 -3.28
N MET A 617 12.89 33.97 -4.18
CA MET A 617 12.30 34.62 -5.35
C MET A 617 11.28 35.70 -4.97
N ILE A 618 10.37 35.39 -4.03
CA ILE A 618 9.34 36.33 -3.53
C ILE A 618 10.01 37.51 -2.82
N ALA A 619 11.02 37.25 -1.98
CA ALA A 619 11.78 38.31 -1.30
C ALA A 619 12.55 39.20 -2.30
N ALA A 620 13.14 38.63 -3.35
CA ALA A 620 13.82 39.39 -4.41
C ALA A 620 12.86 40.29 -5.20
N LEU A 621 11.62 39.83 -5.43
CA LEU A 621 10.55 40.62 -6.06
C LEU A 621 10.08 41.77 -5.16
N ALA A 622 10.01 41.59 -3.84
CA ALA A 622 9.68 42.66 -2.89
C ALA A 622 10.82 43.69 -2.73
N LEU A 623 12.09 43.25 -2.74
CA LEU A 623 13.27 44.10 -2.54
C LEU A 623 13.61 44.98 -3.75
N THR A 624 13.32 44.52 -4.97
CA THR A 624 13.66 45.27 -6.21
C THR A 624 12.82 46.54 -6.40
N ARG A 625 11.70 46.73 -5.68
CA ARG A 625 10.87 47.94 -5.75
C ARG A 625 11.08 48.97 -4.64
N ARG A 626 11.84 48.69 -3.58
CA ARG A 626 12.25 49.75 -2.63
C ARG A 626 13.30 50.71 -3.20
N LYS A 627 13.78 50.48 -4.44
CA LYS A 627 14.79 51.29 -5.13
C LYS A 627 14.33 51.91 -6.46
N SER A 628 13.03 51.86 -6.78
CA SER A 628 12.41 52.56 -7.92
C SER A 628 11.20 53.34 -7.43
#